data_AF-A0A0R2WWB1-F1
#
_entry.id   AF-A0A0R2WWB1-F1
#
_cell.length_a   1.000
_cell.length_b   1.000
_cell.length_c   1.000
_cell.angle_alpha   90.00
_cell.angle_beta   90.00
_cell.angle_gamma   90.00
#
_symmetry.space_group_name_H-M   'P 1'
#
loop_
_entity.id
_entity.type
_entity.pdbx_description
1 polymer ?
#
loop_
_entity_poly.entity_id
_entity_poly.type
_entity_poly.pdbx_seq_one_letter_code
_entity_poly.pdbx_strand_id
1 'polypeptide(L)'
;KAATGEYLVFLDADVRLKPEAIASTIDSMRAWNWDFISAYPRQVAITFLERLSQPLLQWSWFTTLPLRISEKWPMPSTVVANGQFMAIKRQAYFDCDGHKGVKAQVLDDLYLARNLVRAGARGGVADGSSVAHCRMYLNASQLIEGYAKSQWSAFVNPLGALLAISLLTLTSILPFAAGLAGELSGWYLYFAIVITRVLSGIKTRTIPSASLLHPLSALIWIYLIILSWIKKYRGELTWRGRKL
;
A
#
# COMPACT_ATOMS: atom_id res chain seq x y z
N LYS A 1 -2.65 -14.49 -21.77
CA LYS A 1 -1.89 -15.32 -22.73
C LYS A 1 -1.81 -14.70 -24.13
N ALA A 2 -2.67 -13.74 -24.51
CA ALA A 2 -2.63 -13.08 -25.82
C ALA A 2 -1.48 -12.06 -26.00
N ALA A 3 -1.01 -11.40 -24.92
CA ALA A 3 0.10 -10.46 -25.02
C ALA A 3 1.41 -11.16 -25.41
N THR A 4 2.19 -10.53 -26.31
CA THR A 4 3.48 -11.04 -26.84
C THR A 4 4.67 -10.11 -26.56
N GLY A 5 4.44 -8.93 -25.97
CA GLY A 5 5.51 -7.97 -25.67
C GLY A 5 6.49 -8.46 -24.59
N GLU A 6 7.70 -7.87 -24.61
CA GLU A 6 8.78 -8.13 -23.63
C GLU A 6 8.38 -7.71 -22.21
N TYR A 7 7.58 -6.66 -22.08
CA TYR A 7 7.01 -6.19 -20.82
C TYR A 7 5.50 -6.44 -20.81
N LEU A 8 5.01 -6.94 -19.68
CA LEU A 8 3.60 -7.07 -19.38
C LEU A 8 3.20 -5.93 -18.44
N VAL A 9 2.23 -5.13 -18.87
CA VAL A 9 1.68 -4.03 -18.08
C VAL A 9 0.29 -4.42 -17.60
N PHE A 10 0.12 -4.43 -16.29
CA PHE A 10 -1.15 -4.66 -15.60
C PHE A 10 -1.66 -3.32 -15.07
N LEU A 11 -2.95 -3.09 -15.27
CA LEU A 11 -3.61 -1.82 -14.96
C LEU A 11 -5.02 -2.10 -14.45
N ASP A 12 -5.37 -1.50 -13.30
CA ASP A 12 -6.74 -1.50 -12.82
C ASP A 12 -7.62 -0.56 -13.67
N ALA A 13 -8.91 -0.89 -13.80
CA ALA A 13 -9.84 -0.15 -14.66
C ALA A 13 -10.11 1.30 -14.21
N ASP A 14 -9.85 1.62 -12.94
CA ASP A 14 -10.01 2.93 -12.33
C ASP A 14 -8.74 3.78 -12.34
N VAL A 15 -7.65 3.25 -12.90
CA VAL A 15 -6.38 3.96 -13.04
C VAL A 15 -6.36 4.77 -14.32
N ARG A 16 -5.81 5.98 -14.23
CA ARG A 16 -5.66 6.90 -15.34
C ARG A 16 -4.19 7.26 -15.48
N LEU A 17 -3.63 6.88 -16.63
CA LEU A 17 -2.23 7.10 -16.99
C LEU A 17 -2.08 8.42 -17.74
N LYS A 18 -0.93 9.06 -17.56
CA LYS A 18 -0.43 10.08 -18.50
C LYS A 18 0.13 9.41 -19.76
N PRO A 19 0.21 10.12 -20.90
CA PRO A 19 0.72 9.57 -22.15
C PRO A 19 2.08 8.88 -22.03
N GLU A 20 2.98 9.42 -21.22
CA GLU A 20 4.34 8.92 -21.01
C GLU A 20 4.44 7.76 -20.00
N ALA A 21 3.37 7.42 -19.28
CA ALA A 21 3.46 6.62 -18.06
C ALA A 21 4.07 5.23 -18.26
N ILE A 22 3.68 4.53 -19.33
CA ILE A 22 4.21 3.18 -19.61
C ILE A 22 5.69 3.26 -19.99
N ALA A 23 6.03 4.18 -20.90
CA ALA A 23 7.40 4.37 -21.36
C ALA A 23 8.35 4.75 -20.22
N SER A 24 7.99 5.77 -19.42
CA SER A 24 8.81 6.21 -18.29
C SER A 24 8.98 5.14 -17.21
N THR A 25 7.97 4.29 -17.02
CA THR A 25 8.01 3.18 -16.07
C THR A 25 8.98 2.10 -16.53
N ILE A 26 8.93 1.72 -17.81
CA ILE A 26 9.88 0.75 -18.41
C ILE A 26 11.31 1.33 -18.43
N ASP A 27 11.48 2.60 -18.75
CA ASP A 27 12.80 3.25 -18.74
C ASP A 27 13.39 3.29 -17.32
N SER A 28 12.55 3.50 -16.30
CA SER A 28 12.97 3.41 -14.90
C SER A 28 13.39 1.99 -14.53
N MET A 29 12.66 0.96 -14.97
CA MET A 29 13.06 -0.44 -14.79
C MET A 29 14.43 -0.73 -15.42
N ARG A 30 14.67 -0.22 -16.63
CA ARG A 30 15.96 -0.37 -17.31
C ARG A 30 17.08 0.34 -16.55
N ALA A 31 16.86 1.59 -16.16
CA ALA A 31 17.85 2.39 -15.43
C ALA A 31 18.23 1.78 -14.08
N TRP A 32 17.29 1.16 -13.38
CA TRP A 32 17.52 0.52 -12.07
C TRP A 32 17.87 -0.96 -12.17
N ASN A 33 17.93 -1.51 -13.39
CA ASN A 33 18.09 -2.94 -13.63
C ASN A 33 17.07 -3.80 -12.85
N TRP A 34 15.80 -3.39 -12.91
CA TRP A 34 14.66 -4.11 -12.31
C TRP A 34 13.93 -4.95 -13.37
N ASP A 35 13.39 -6.06 -12.90
CA ASP A 35 12.54 -6.98 -13.65
C ASP A 35 11.05 -6.69 -13.45
N PHE A 36 10.69 -5.98 -12.38
CA PHE A 36 9.34 -5.49 -12.18
C PHE A 36 9.31 -4.17 -11.41
N ILE A 37 8.22 -3.43 -11.59
CA ILE A 37 7.93 -2.21 -10.84
C ILE A 37 6.43 -2.13 -10.58
N SER A 38 6.08 -1.85 -9.34
CA SER A 38 4.72 -1.47 -8.93
C SER A 38 4.70 0.05 -8.77
N ALA A 39 4.29 0.75 -9.83
CA ALA A 39 4.27 2.21 -9.86
C ALA A 39 3.02 2.72 -9.15
N TYR A 40 3.14 3.05 -7.87
CA TYR A 40 2.01 3.42 -7.03
C TYR A 40 1.41 4.76 -7.49
N PRO A 41 0.18 4.79 -8.03
CA PRO A 41 -0.39 6.00 -8.58
C PRO A 41 -0.78 6.98 -7.47
N ARG A 42 -0.96 8.24 -7.85
CA ARG A 42 -1.51 9.27 -6.97
C ARG A 42 -2.92 8.86 -6.55
N GLN A 43 -3.14 8.66 -5.25
CA GLN A 43 -4.47 8.35 -4.73
C GLN A 43 -5.33 9.61 -4.67
N VAL A 44 -6.45 9.60 -5.40
CA VAL A 44 -7.43 10.68 -5.42
C VAL A 44 -8.45 10.44 -4.32
N ALA A 45 -8.22 11.05 -3.16
CA ALA A 45 -9.12 11.01 -2.02
C ALA A 45 -9.97 12.29 -1.95
N ILE A 46 -11.29 12.15 -2.09
CA ILE A 46 -12.22 13.29 -2.12
C ILE A 46 -12.94 13.44 -0.79
N THR A 47 -13.55 12.37 -0.28
CA THR A 47 -14.34 12.45 0.96
C THR A 47 -13.45 12.51 2.21
N PHE A 48 -14.05 12.91 3.34
CA PHE A 48 -13.33 13.02 4.60
C PHE A 48 -12.64 11.71 5.02
N LEU A 49 -13.37 10.58 4.96
CA LEU A 49 -12.83 9.28 5.33
C LEU A 49 -11.72 8.82 4.37
N GLU A 50 -11.88 9.06 3.07
CA GLU A 50 -10.84 8.76 2.08
C GLU A 50 -9.54 9.53 2.38
N ARG A 51 -9.65 10.83 2.68
CA ARG A 51 -8.52 11.70 2.97
C ARG A 51 -7.77 11.31 4.23
N LEU A 52 -8.47 10.77 5.23
CA LEU A 52 -7.84 10.30 6.47
C LEU A 52 -7.16 8.94 6.29
N SER A 53 -7.77 8.03 5.54
CA SER A 53 -7.35 6.63 5.50
C SER A 53 -6.32 6.35 4.41
N GLN A 54 -6.58 6.76 3.16
CA GLN A 54 -5.76 6.32 2.02
C GLN A 54 -4.31 6.84 2.08
N PRO A 55 -4.04 8.13 2.40
CA PRO A 55 -2.67 8.62 2.48
C PRO A 55 -1.86 7.96 3.60
N LEU A 56 -2.51 7.43 4.65
CA LEU A 56 -1.80 6.76 5.74
C LEU A 56 -1.16 5.45 5.28
N LEU A 57 -1.81 4.68 4.38
CA LEU A 57 -1.22 3.47 3.82
C LEU A 57 0.07 3.76 3.07
N GLN A 58 0.06 4.80 2.24
CA GLN A 58 1.23 5.19 1.49
C GLN A 58 2.35 5.69 2.41
N TRP A 59 2.01 6.53 3.38
CA TRP A 59 2.98 7.02 4.38
C TRP A 59 3.59 5.88 5.19
N SER A 60 2.79 4.88 5.59
CA SER A 60 3.30 3.76 6.40
C SER A 60 4.36 2.97 5.66
N TRP A 61 4.25 2.79 4.34
CA TRP A 61 5.31 2.16 3.55
C TRP A 61 6.61 2.96 3.58
N PHE A 62 6.55 4.29 3.46
CA PHE A 62 7.74 5.14 3.50
C PHE A 62 8.42 5.16 4.88
N THR A 63 7.67 5.02 5.96
CA THR A 63 8.22 5.12 7.33
C THR A 63 8.58 3.78 7.96
N THR A 64 7.98 2.68 7.51
CA THR A 64 8.20 1.35 8.13
C THR A 64 9.02 0.40 7.27
N LEU A 65 9.08 0.62 5.96
CA LEU A 65 9.86 -0.26 5.08
C LEU A 65 11.24 0.33 4.85
N PRO A 66 12.31 -0.46 5.06
CA PRO A 66 13.65 -0.02 4.72
C PRO A 66 13.87 -0.14 3.21
N LEU A 67 13.17 0.68 2.42
CA LEU A 67 13.08 0.56 0.95
C LEU A 67 14.46 0.41 0.29
N ARG A 68 15.46 1.21 0.70
CA ARG A 68 16.84 1.11 0.18
C ARG A 68 17.54 -0.21 0.53
N ILE A 69 17.24 -0.78 1.70
CA ILE A 69 17.77 -2.09 2.08
C ILE A 69 17.08 -3.17 1.24
N SER A 70 15.77 -3.09 1.07
CA SER A 70 15.00 -4.01 0.23
C SER A 70 15.40 -3.94 -1.25
N GLU A 71 15.80 -2.78 -1.75
CA GLU A 71 16.36 -2.61 -3.10
C GLU A 71 17.72 -3.31 -3.27
N LYS A 72 18.58 -3.22 -2.24
CA LYS A 72 19.93 -3.83 -2.27
C LYS A 72 19.89 -5.34 -1.96
N TRP A 73 18.98 -5.74 -1.07
CA TRP A 73 18.83 -7.10 -0.54
C TRP A 73 17.35 -7.49 -0.58
N PRO A 74 16.86 -7.90 -1.76
CA PRO A 74 15.43 -8.15 -1.95
C PRO A 74 14.99 -9.37 -1.14
N MET A 75 14.22 -9.11 -0.09
CA MET A 75 13.63 -10.14 0.78
C MET A 75 12.11 -10.17 0.57
N PRO A 76 11.50 -11.33 0.28
CA PRO A 76 10.05 -11.43 0.07
C PRO A 76 9.21 -10.86 1.22
N SER A 77 9.68 -10.98 2.47
CA SER A 77 8.98 -10.43 3.64
C SER A 77 8.85 -8.90 3.61
N THR A 78 9.80 -8.20 2.98
CA THR A 78 9.87 -6.72 2.93
C THR A 78 9.26 -6.12 1.67
N VAL A 79 8.87 -6.95 0.70
CA VAL A 79 8.25 -6.50 -0.55
C VAL A 79 6.85 -5.98 -0.26
N VAL A 80 6.56 -4.80 -0.78
CA VAL A 80 5.20 -4.30 -0.95
C VAL A 80 4.94 -4.01 -2.42
N ALA A 81 3.69 -4.19 -2.83
CA ALA A 81 3.23 -3.89 -4.17
C ALA A 81 1.74 -3.55 -4.13
N ASN A 82 1.33 -2.82 -5.14
CA ASN A 82 -0.06 -2.50 -5.43
C ASN A 82 -0.31 -2.74 -6.93
N GLY A 83 -1.39 -3.44 -7.25
CA GLY A 83 -1.70 -3.87 -8.62
C GLY A 83 -2.25 -2.78 -9.53
N GLN A 84 -2.57 -1.60 -9.00
CA GLN A 84 -3.19 -0.53 -9.77
C GLN A 84 -2.41 -0.23 -11.05
N PHE A 85 -1.08 -0.16 -10.95
CA PHE A 85 -0.21 -0.02 -12.11
C PHE A 85 1.10 -0.76 -11.88
N MET A 86 1.29 -1.84 -12.63
CA MET A 86 2.44 -2.73 -12.47
C MET A 86 3.00 -3.14 -13.83
N ALA A 87 4.31 -2.98 -14.02
CA ALA A 87 5.02 -3.46 -15.20
C ALA A 87 6.01 -4.55 -14.80
N ILE A 88 6.04 -5.65 -15.56
CA ILE A 88 6.81 -6.86 -15.25
C ILE A 88 7.45 -7.35 -16.55
N LYS A 89 8.74 -7.68 -16.53
CA LYS A 89 9.36 -8.43 -17.63
C LYS A 89 8.61 -9.74 -17.82
N ARG A 90 8.27 -10.04 -19.07
CA ARG A 90 7.50 -11.22 -19.44
C ARG A 90 8.11 -12.50 -18.88
N GLN A 91 9.43 -12.65 -19.02
CA GLN A 91 10.14 -13.83 -18.55
C GLN A 91 9.95 -14.03 -17.03
N ALA A 92 10.28 -13.01 -16.24
CA ALA A 92 10.12 -13.02 -14.79
C ALA A 92 8.67 -13.32 -14.35
N TYR A 93 7.67 -12.79 -15.06
CA TYR A 93 6.26 -13.08 -14.79
C TYR A 93 5.92 -14.57 -14.95
N PHE A 94 6.49 -15.25 -15.96
CA PHE A 94 6.22 -16.67 -16.17
C PHE A 94 7.09 -17.58 -15.30
N ASP A 95 8.30 -17.16 -14.95
CA ASP A 95 9.21 -17.90 -14.06
C ASP A 95 8.61 -18.09 -12.65
N CYS A 96 7.70 -17.21 -12.23
CA CYS A 96 7.03 -17.28 -10.93
C CYS A 96 5.54 -17.71 -11.00
N ASP A 97 5.12 -18.37 -12.08
CA ASP A 97 3.72 -18.76 -12.39
C ASP A 97 2.71 -17.59 -12.55
N GLY A 98 3.19 -16.35 -12.49
CA GLY A 98 2.38 -15.14 -12.62
C GLY A 98 1.14 -15.14 -11.72
N HIS A 99 0.03 -14.60 -12.24
CA HIS A 99 -1.24 -14.56 -11.51
C HIS A 99 -1.84 -15.94 -11.19
N LYS A 100 -1.39 -17.03 -11.84
CA LYS A 100 -1.86 -18.38 -11.47
C LYS A 100 -1.38 -18.75 -10.08
N GLY A 101 -0.13 -18.42 -9.74
CA GLY A 101 0.46 -18.71 -8.43
C GLY A 101 -0.19 -17.96 -7.26
N VAL A 102 -0.97 -16.91 -7.54
CA VAL A 102 -1.62 -16.07 -6.52
C VAL A 102 -3.15 -16.02 -6.61
N LYS A 103 -3.75 -16.88 -7.44
CA LYS A 103 -5.21 -16.92 -7.65
C LYS A 103 -6.00 -17.08 -6.33
N ALA A 104 -5.42 -17.77 -5.35
CA ALA A 104 -6.02 -18.02 -4.04
C ALA A 104 -5.79 -16.88 -3.03
N GLN A 105 -5.00 -15.86 -3.36
CA GLN A 105 -4.64 -14.78 -2.43
C GLN A 105 -5.61 -13.60 -2.54
N VAL A 106 -5.89 -12.93 -1.41
CA VAL A 106 -6.73 -11.71 -1.38
C VAL A 106 -5.93 -10.48 -1.81
N LEU A 107 -4.65 -10.48 -1.47
CA LEU A 107 -3.65 -9.48 -1.86
C LEU A 107 -2.80 -10.06 -3.00
N ASP A 108 -3.43 -10.39 -4.13
CA ASP A 108 -2.77 -11.04 -5.27
C ASP A 108 -1.50 -10.30 -5.72
N ASP A 109 -1.53 -8.97 -5.76
CA ASP A 109 -0.37 -8.14 -6.16
C ASP A 109 0.82 -8.26 -5.21
N LEU A 110 0.57 -8.22 -3.91
CA LEU A 110 1.60 -8.37 -2.88
C LEU A 110 2.26 -9.74 -2.99
N TYR A 111 1.46 -10.79 -3.09
CA TYR A 111 1.99 -12.14 -3.21
C TYR A 111 2.68 -12.38 -4.57
N LEU A 112 2.24 -11.71 -5.63
CA LEU A 112 2.88 -11.80 -6.94
C LEU A 112 4.28 -11.18 -6.88
N ALA A 113 4.41 -9.98 -6.31
CA ALA A 113 5.70 -9.33 -6.09
C ALA A 113 6.62 -10.16 -5.17
N ARG A 114 6.06 -10.81 -4.15
CA ARG A 114 6.82 -11.76 -3.31
C ARG A 114 7.30 -12.98 -4.09
N ASN A 115 6.47 -13.55 -4.95
CA ASN A 115 6.84 -14.70 -5.78
C ASN A 115 7.91 -14.32 -6.83
N LEU A 116 7.82 -13.13 -7.41
CA LEU A 116 8.86 -12.57 -8.29
C LEU A 116 10.22 -12.52 -7.56
N VAL A 117 10.26 -11.91 -6.38
CA VAL A 117 11.50 -11.84 -5.59
C VAL A 117 12.01 -13.22 -5.17
N ARG A 118 11.12 -14.16 -4.81
CA ARG A 118 11.49 -15.55 -4.53
C ARG A 118 12.10 -16.26 -5.74
N ALA A 119 11.63 -15.94 -6.94
CA ALA A 119 12.15 -16.46 -8.20
C ALA A 119 13.45 -15.75 -8.65
N GLY A 120 13.97 -14.80 -7.86
CA GLY A 120 15.22 -14.08 -8.15
C GLY A 120 15.05 -12.77 -8.92
N ALA A 121 13.81 -12.37 -9.25
CA ALA A 121 13.54 -11.12 -9.92
C ALA A 121 13.81 -9.92 -9.00
N ARG A 122 14.35 -8.84 -9.56
CA ARG A 122 14.61 -7.58 -8.85
C ARG A 122 13.51 -6.56 -9.11
N GLY A 123 13.05 -5.86 -8.08
CA GLY A 123 12.01 -4.85 -8.24
C GLY A 123 11.26 -4.55 -6.97
N GLY A 124 10.34 -3.61 -7.05
CA GLY A 124 9.54 -3.20 -5.90
C GLY A 124 8.53 -2.11 -6.23
N VAL A 125 7.99 -1.50 -5.17
CA VAL A 125 7.14 -0.33 -5.28
C VAL A 125 7.96 0.91 -5.62
N ALA A 126 7.42 1.76 -6.50
CA ALA A 126 7.97 3.07 -6.81
C ALA A 126 6.86 4.13 -6.77
N ASP A 127 7.24 5.39 -6.57
CA ASP A 127 6.31 6.51 -6.67
C ASP A 127 5.90 6.75 -8.13
N GLY A 128 4.67 6.35 -8.48
CA GLY A 128 4.05 6.58 -9.79
C GLY A 128 3.14 7.82 -9.82
N SER A 129 3.12 8.64 -8.77
CA SER A 129 2.16 9.74 -8.64
C SER A 129 2.29 10.85 -9.69
N SER A 130 3.45 10.96 -10.33
CA SER A 130 3.68 11.90 -11.44
C SER A 130 3.07 11.43 -12.75
N VAL A 131 2.86 10.13 -12.93
CA VAL A 131 2.51 9.51 -14.22
C VAL A 131 1.16 8.79 -14.21
N ALA A 132 0.61 8.50 -13.04
CA ALA A 132 -0.67 7.82 -12.89
C ALA A 132 -1.45 8.35 -11.68
N HIS A 133 -2.78 8.29 -11.77
CA HIS A 133 -3.66 8.52 -10.63
C HIS A 133 -4.80 7.51 -10.59
N CYS A 134 -5.31 7.24 -9.39
CA CYS A 134 -6.40 6.29 -9.15
C CYS A 134 -7.40 6.89 -8.16
N ARG A 135 -8.70 6.72 -8.44
CA ARG A 135 -9.76 6.97 -7.46
C ARG A 135 -10.27 5.63 -6.95
N MET A 136 -9.56 5.07 -5.98
CA MET A 136 -9.76 3.70 -5.49
C MET A 136 -11.14 3.47 -4.85
N TYR A 137 -11.69 4.47 -4.18
CA TYR A 137 -12.99 4.40 -3.51
C TYR A 137 -13.83 5.62 -3.82
N LEU A 138 -15.14 5.42 -4.00
CA LEU A 138 -16.08 6.50 -4.32
C LEU A 138 -16.87 6.97 -3.08
N ASN A 139 -16.95 6.15 -2.04
CA ASN A 139 -17.69 6.42 -0.81
C ASN A 139 -17.13 5.63 0.39
N ALA A 140 -17.68 5.92 1.57
CA ALA A 140 -17.24 5.32 2.83
C ALA A 140 -17.47 3.80 2.92
N SER A 141 -18.60 3.28 2.40
CA SER A 141 -18.88 1.84 2.43
C SER A 141 -17.88 1.07 1.58
N GLN A 142 -17.61 1.53 0.36
CA GLN A 142 -16.59 0.91 -0.50
C GLN A 142 -15.20 0.91 0.16
N LEU A 143 -14.81 2.00 0.82
CA LEU A 143 -13.55 2.09 1.53
C LEU A 143 -13.47 1.10 2.70
N ILE A 144 -14.50 1.07 3.54
CA ILE A 144 -14.56 0.19 4.71
C ILE A 144 -14.55 -1.27 4.27
N GLU A 145 -15.39 -1.64 3.32
CA GLU A 145 -15.45 -3.00 2.77
C GLU A 145 -14.13 -3.40 2.10
N GLY A 146 -13.55 -2.49 1.32
CA GLY A 146 -12.29 -2.71 0.61
C GLY A 146 -11.13 -3.02 1.55
N TYR A 147 -10.95 -2.21 2.60
CA TYR A 147 -9.90 -2.46 3.60
C TYR A 147 -10.26 -3.64 4.52
N ALA A 148 -11.50 -3.73 5.02
CA ALA A 148 -11.91 -4.82 5.90
C ALA A 148 -11.76 -6.19 5.23
N LYS A 149 -11.86 -6.27 3.90
CA LYS A 149 -11.58 -7.49 3.13
C LYS A 149 -10.13 -7.96 3.25
N SER A 150 -9.16 -7.05 3.33
CA SER A 150 -7.74 -7.38 3.11
C SER A 150 -6.81 -7.20 4.31
N GLN A 151 -7.16 -6.39 5.33
CA GLN A 151 -6.23 -6.10 6.44
C GLN A 151 -5.78 -7.36 7.19
N TRP A 152 -6.67 -8.33 7.44
CA TRP A 152 -6.31 -9.59 8.11
C TRP A 152 -5.18 -10.33 7.38
N SER A 153 -5.18 -10.29 6.03
CA SER A 153 -4.16 -10.93 5.19
C SER A 153 -2.87 -10.12 5.15
N ALA A 154 -2.94 -8.79 5.28
CA ALA A 154 -1.76 -7.92 5.30
C ALA A 154 -0.86 -8.20 6.52
N PHE A 155 -1.46 -8.47 7.69
CA PHE A 155 -0.73 -8.75 8.93
C PHE A 155 -0.45 -10.23 9.18
N VAL A 156 -0.87 -11.12 8.27
CA VAL A 156 -0.65 -12.58 8.27
C VAL A 156 -1.35 -13.33 9.41
N ASN A 157 -1.21 -12.87 10.66
CA ASN A 157 -1.75 -13.49 11.86
C ASN A 157 -2.20 -12.43 12.91
N PRO A 158 -2.95 -12.83 13.96
CA PRO A 158 -3.44 -11.91 14.97
C PRO A 158 -2.34 -11.19 15.76
N LEU A 159 -1.16 -11.82 15.96
CA LEU A 159 -0.03 -11.17 16.62
C LEU A 159 0.54 -10.03 15.78
N GLY A 160 0.66 -10.23 14.45
CA GLY A 160 1.05 -9.17 13.53
C GLY A 160 0.08 -7.99 13.55
N ALA A 161 -1.21 -8.28 13.65
CA ALA A 161 -2.24 -7.24 13.77
C ALA A 161 -2.17 -6.50 15.10
N LEU A 162 -1.96 -7.22 16.21
CA LEU A 162 -1.76 -6.62 17.53
C LEU A 162 -0.52 -5.72 17.55
N LEU A 163 0.59 -6.17 16.96
CA LEU A 163 1.81 -5.36 16.84
C LEU A 163 1.56 -4.08 16.05
N ALA A 164 0.82 -4.16 14.93
CA ALA A 164 0.46 -2.98 14.14
C ALA A 164 -0.44 -2.01 14.92
N ILE A 165 -1.45 -2.52 15.64
CA ILE A 165 -2.33 -1.71 16.49
C ILE A 165 -1.54 -1.04 17.62
N SER A 166 -0.66 -1.79 18.29
CA SER A 166 0.21 -1.26 19.34
C SER A 166 1.14 -0.19 18.79
N LEU A 167 1.77 -0.40 17.64
CA LEU A 167 2.64 0.61 17.01
C LEU A 167 1.87 1.88 16.66
N LEU A 168 0.69 1.76 16.04
CA LEU A 168 -0.18 2.92 15.75
C LEU A 168 -0.60 3.64 17.02
N THR A 169 -0.90 2.91 18.09
CA THR A 169 -1.30 3.51 19.37
C THR A 169 -0.13 4.26 20.01
N LEU A 170 1.02 3.61 20.11
CA LEU A 170 2.23 4.14 20.75
C LEU A 170 2.82 5.33 19.99
N THR A 171 2.74 5.33 18.67
CA THR A 171 3.32 6.40 17.84
C THR A 171 2.31 7.49 17.50
N SER A 172 1.04 7.17 17.27
CA SER A 172 0.08 8.12 16.71
C SER A 172 -0.90 8.68 17.74
N ILE A 173 -1.27 7.89 18.75
CA ILE A 173 -2.32 8.25 19.72
C ILE A 173 -1.70 8.76 21.03
N LEU A 174 -0.76 8.01 21.62
CA LEU A 174 -0.18 8.36 22.91
C LEU A 174 0.58 9.70 22.88
N PRO A 175 1.40 10.04 21.86
CA PRO A 175 2.07 11.33 21.83
C PRO A 175 1.09 12.51 21.80
N PHE A 176 -0.01 12.37 21.06
CA PHE A 176 -1.05 13.37 21.02
C PHE A 176 -1.77 13.51 22.38
N ALA A 177 -2.12 12.38 23.01
CA ALA A 177 -2.73 12.38 24.34
C ALA A 177 -1.80 12.99 25.41
N ALA A 178 -0.51 12.67 25.39
CA ALA A 178 0.49 13.25 26.28
C ALA A 178 0.62 14.77 26.08
N GLY A 179 0.61 15.23 24.81
CA GLY A 179 0.57 16.65 24.49
C GLY A 179 -0.66 17.36 25.08
N LEU A 180 -1.84 16.76 24.95
CA LEU A 180 -3.07 17.27 25.57
C LEU A 180 -3.04 17.27 27.10
N ALA A 181 -2.31 16.33 27.71
CA ALA A 181 -2.10 16.26 29.15
C ALA A 181 -1.08 17.28 29.68
N GLY A 182 -0.47 18.08 28.80
CA GLY A 182 0.51 19.13 29.16
C GLY A 182 1.96 18.71 28.97
N GLU A 183 2.24 17.49 28.49
CA GLU A 183 3.61 17.03 28.24
C GLU A 183 4.15 17.56 26.91
N LEU A 184 5.15 18.45 26.96
CA LEU A 184 5.73 19.06 25.77
C LEU A 184 6.36 18.03 24.81
N SER A 185 6.92 16.95 25.34
CA SER A 185 7.46 15.82 24.57
C SER A 185 6.39 15.19 23.65
N GLY A 186 5.14 15.12 24.10
CA GLY A 186 4.02 14.61 23.33
C GLY A 186 3.78 15.43 22.05
N TRP A 187 3.82 16.76 22.16
CA TRP A 187 3.70 17.65 21.01
C TRP A 187 4.85 17.49 20.02
N TYR A 188 6.10 17.39 20.49
CA TYR A 188 7.24 17.17 19.60
C TYR A 188 7.11 15.89 18.78
N LEU A 189 6.74 14.79 19.43
CA LEU A 189 6.55 13.49 18.76
C LEU A 189 5.36 13.51 17.79
N TYR A 190 4.24 14.12 18.20
CA TYR A 190 3.09 14.30 17.32
C TYR A 190 3.45 15.11 16.07
N PHE A 191 4.07 16.28 16.24
CA PHE A 191 4.43 17.14 15.10
C PHE A 191 5.51 16.51 14.22
N ALA A 192 6.45 15.74 14.78
CA ALA A 192 7.40 14.97 13.99
C ALA A 192 6.67 14.03 13.00
N ILE A 193 5.64 13.32 13.46
CA ILE A 193 4.85 12.45 12.58
C ILE A 193 4.05 13.27 11.57
N VAL A 194 3.38 14.34 12.01
CA VAL A 194 2.63 15.23 11.09
C VAL A 194 3.54 15.72 9.97
N ILE A 195 4.76 16.17 10.28
CA ILE A 195 5.74 16.64 9.29
C ILE A 195 6.08 15.52 8.30
N THR A 196 6.39 14.30 8.76
CA THR A 196 6.68 13.19 7.84
C THR A 196 5.49 12.85 6.94
N ARG A 197 4.25 12.96 7.45
CA ARG A 197 3.03 12.77 6.66
C ARG A 197 2.83 13.86 5.62
N VAL A 198 3.09 15.12 5.97
CA VAL A 198 3.05 16.24 5.03
C VAL A 198 4.08 16.04 3.93
N LEU A 199 5.32 15.69 4.28
CA LEU A 199 6.39 15.42 3.31
C LEU A 199 6.03 14.27 2.38
N SER A 200 5.49 13.17 2.91
CA SER A 200 5.00 12.05 2.12
C SER A 200 3.87 12.50 1.18
N GLY A 201 2.90 13.28 1.67
CA GLY A 201 1.78 13.77 0.87
C GLY A 201 2.22 14.68 -0.27
N ILE A 202 3.16 15.58 -0.02
CA ILE A 202 3.77 16.45 -1.05
C ILE A 202 4.48 15.60 -2.10
N LYS A 203 5.34 14.66 -1.67
CA LYS A 203 6.10 13.78 -2.55
C LYS A 203 5.17 13.00 -3.49
N THR A 204 4.03 12.55 -2.96
CA THR A 204 3.10 11.65 -3.65
C THR A 204 1.91 12.36 -4.26
N ARG A 205 1.91 13.71 -4.24
CA ARG A 205 0.87 14.58 -4.80
C ARG A 205 -0.52 14.29 -4.23
N THR A 206 -0.58 13.81 -2.99
CA THR A 206 -1.84 13.63 -2.24
C THR A 206 -2.11 14.86 -1.36
N ILE A 207 -3.35 15.01 -0.88
CA ILE A 207 -3.74 16.19 -0.08
C ILE A 207 -3.10 16.08 1.31
N PRO A 208 -2.17 16.98 1.69
CA PRO A 208 -1.43 16.85 2.94
C PRO A 208 -2.19 17.33 4.17
N SER A 209 -3.30 18.06 4.01
CA SER A 209 -4.05 18.66 5.13
C SER A 209 -4.62 17.65 6.12
N ALA A 210 -4.87 16.42 5.67
CA ALA A 210 -5.28 15.31 6.54
C ALA A 210 -4.19 14.90 7.55
N SER A 211 -2.95 15.34 7.39
CA SER A 211 -1.83 15.00 8.28
C SER A 211 -2.02 15.51 9.70
N LEU A 212 -2.68 16.66 9.90
CA LEU A 212 -2.99 17.20 11.23
C LEU A 212 -3.96 16.28 12.00
N LEU A 213 -4.83 15.58 11.29
CA LEU A 213 -5.78 14.63 11.87
C LEU A 213 -5.19 13.22 11.98
N HIS A 214 -3.86 13.11 12.12
CA HIS A 214 -3.19 11.83 12.18
C HIS A 214 -3.69 10.86 13.28
N PRO A 215 -3.94 11.31 14.53
CA PRO A 215 -4.53 10.44 15.55
C PRO A 215 -5.87 9.84 15.11
N LEU A 216 -6.69 10.63 14.42
CA LEU A 216 -7.96 10.16 13.87
C LEU A 216 -7.75 9.16 12.71
N SER A 217 -6.78 9.41 11.82
CA SER A 217 -6.38 8.42 10.81
C SER A 217 -5.97 7.09 11.46
N ALA A 218 -5.17 7.14 12.53
CA ALA A 218 -4.70 5.95 13.23
C ALA A 218 -5.87 5.17 13.87
N LEU A 219 -6.82 5.86 14.50
CA LEU A 219 -8.04 5.25 15.04
C LEU A 219 -8.86 4.55 13.96
N ILE A 220 -9.03 5.19 12.78
CA ILE A 220 -9.74 4.57 11.65
C ILE A 220 -9.01 3.31 11.19
N TRP A 221 -7.69 3.34 11.08
CA TRP A 221 -6.90 2.17 10.70
C TRP A 221 -6.98 1.04 11.72
N ILE A 222 -6.89 1.35 13.01
CA ILE A 222 -7.10 0.36 14.09
C ILE A 222 -8.49 -0.28 13.97
N TYR A 223 -9.54 0.54 13.77
CA TYR A 223 -10.89 0.06 13.52
C TYR A 223 -10.97 -0.88 12.31
N LEU A 224 -10.37 -0.51 11.17
CA LEU A 224 -10.37 -1.34 9.96
C LEU A 224 -9.63 -2.67 10.15
N ILE A 225 -8.53 -2.69 10.92
CA ILE A 225 -7.79 -3.91 11.27
C ILE A 225 -8.68 -4.84 12.10
N ILE A 226 -9.29 -4.31 13.17
CA ILE A 226 -10.17 -5.08 14.06
C ILE A 226 -11.37 -5.61 13.29
N LEU A 227 -12.03 -4.75 12.51
CA LEU A 227 -13.19 -5.12 11.69
C LEU A 227 -12.85 -6.24 10.70
N SER A 228 -11.68 -6.17 10.07
CA SER A 228 -11.21 -7.19 9.13
C SER A 228 -11.08 -8.57 9.80
N TRP A 229 -10.47 -8.62 10.99
CA TRP A 229 -10.34 -9.85 11.76
C TRP A 229 -11.70 -10.39 12.24
N ILE A 230 -12.58 -9.53 12.74
CA ILE A 230 -13.94 -9.93 13.15
C ILE A 230 -14.67 -10.58 11.96
N LYS A 231 -14.69 -9.92 10.80
CA LYS A 231 -15.35 -10.44 9.59
C LYS A 231 -14.71 -11.74 9.11
N LYS A 232 -13.39 -11.87 9.21
CA LYS A 232 -12.66 -13.09 8.87
C LYS A 232 -13.07 -14.26 9.77
N TYR A 233 -13.12 -14.05 11.08
CA TYR A 233 -13.53 -15.10 12.03
C TYR A 233 -15.01 -15.48 11.92
N ARG A 234 -15.87 -14.54 11.53
CA ARG A 234 -17.29 -14.81 11.27
C ARG A 234 -17.57 -15.45 9.89
N GLY A 235 -16.57 -15.57 9.02
CA GLY A 235 -16.76 -16.09 7.67
C GLY A 235 -17.62 -15.18 6.77
N GLU A 236 -17.69 -13.88 7.08
CA GLU A 236 -18.46 -12.87 6.34
C GLU A 236 -17.70 -12.32 5.12
N LEU A 237 -16.40 -12.58 5.03
CA LEU A 237 -15.56 -12.03 3.96
C LEU A 237 -15.76 -12.81 2.67
N THR A 238 -16.05 -12.06 1.60
CA THR A 238 -16.12 -12.58 0.24
C THR A 238 -15.23 -11.76 -0.69
N TRP A 239 -14.65 -12.41 -1.71
CA TRP A 239 -13.88 -11.73 -2.75
C TRP A 239 -13.99 -12.50 -4.06
N ARG A 240 -14.34 -11.82 -5.16
CA ARG A 240 -14.50 -12.43 -6.50
C ARG A 240 -15.36 -13.72 -6.47
N GLY A 241 -16.43 -13.72 -5.67
CA GLY A 241 -17.38 -14.84 -5.56
C GLY A 241 -16.98 -15.99 -4.62
N ARG A 242 -15.85 -15.91 -3.92
CA ARG A 242 -15.41 -16.94 -2.95
C ARG A 242 -15.42 -16.41 -1.51
N LYS A 243 -15.72 -17.29 -0.55
CA LYS A 243 -15.51 -17.02 0.90
C LYS A 243 -14.01 -17.02 1.22
N LEU A 244 -13.61 -16.14 2.13
CA LEU A 244 -12.21 -15.92 2.51
C LEU A 244 -11.81 -16.56 3.82
#